data_AF-A0A077M987-F1
#
_entry.id   AF-A0A077M987-F1
#
_cell.length_a   1.000
_cell.length_b   1.000
_cell.length_c   1.000
_cell.angle_alpha   90.00
_cell.angle_beta   90.00
_cell.angle_gamma   90.00
#
_symmetry.space_group_name_H-M   'P 1'
#
loop_
_entity.id
_entity.type
_entity.pdbx_description
1 polymer ?
#
loop_
_entity_poly.entity_id
_entity_poly.type
_entity_poly.pdbx_seq_one_letter_code
_entity_poly.pdbx_strand_id
1 'polypeptide(L)'
;MIRAVVGAVRRAQDGVSPWLAFLEADHRAIDDHFAAFGTALSEGRVEADALAAGAAGLRRHIWVEETIHFPPLREAGLFGPVLVMLREHGEIWALLDALDTDVAAGTSAARLAQTFAQLEEVLEQHNLKEERILYPAGDQVLDATVAEAVRGALSDGLMPADWVCEMFDR
;
A
#
# COMPACT_ATOMS: atom_id res chain seq x y z
N MET A 1 -19.95 30.28 28.96
CA MET A 1 -20.53 30.28 27.60
C MET A 1 -19.52 30.87 26.62
N ILE A 2 -18.62 30.07 26.06
CA ILE A 2 -17.71 30.52 24.99
C ILE A 2 -17.93 29.56 23.83
N ARG A 3 -18.45 30.12 22.74
CA ARG A 3 -18.93 29.44 21.53
C ARG A 3 -17.72 29.16 20.64
N ALA A 4 -17.54 27.90 20.24
CA ALA A 4 -16.57 27.48 19.25
C ALA A 4 -16.81 28.20 17.91
N VAL A 5 -15.75 28.71 17.29
CA VAL A 5 -15.71 29.03 15.86
C VAL A 5 -14.87 27.94 15.22
N VAL A 6 -15.52 26.83 14.88
CA VAL A 6 -14.97 25.86 13.93
C VAL A 6 -15.20 26.47 12.55
N GLY A 7 -14.11 26.86 11.89
CA GLY A 7 -14.13 27.26 10.50
C GLY A 7 -14.63 26.09 9.66
N ALA A 8 -15.68 26.31 8.88
CA ALA A 8 -16.19 25.31 7.94
C ALA A 8 -15.13 25.05 6.87
N VAL A 9 -14.49 23.88 6.92
CA VAL A 9 -13.70 23.35 5.81
C VAL A 9 -14.69 23.07 4.68
N ARG A 10 -14.51 23.78 3.57
CA ARG A 10 -15.35 23.68 2.37
C ARG A 10 -15.17 22.29 1.77
N ARG A 11 -16.25 21.50 1.71
CA ARG A 11 -16.29 20.22 0.97
C ARG A 11 -15.85 20.47 -0.47
N ALA A 12 -14.92 19.65 -0.96
CA ALA A 12 -14.70 19.52 -2.39
C ALA A 12 -15.99 18.96 -3.00
N GLN A 13 -16.73 19.82 -3.68
CA GLN A 13 -17.75 19.42 -4.63
C GLN A 13 -17.05 19.42 -5.99
N ASP A 14 -17.16 18.28 -6.68
CA ASP A 14 -16.82 18.04 -8.08
C ASP A 14 -15.34 17.67 -8.38
N GLY A 15 -15.11 16.39 -8.74
CA GLY A 15 -13.85 15.88 -9.30
C GLY A 15 -13.20 14.80 -8.44
N VAL A 16 -12.60 13.79 -9.08
CA VAL A 16 -11.82 12.70 -8.45
C VAL A 16 -10.92 13.27 -7.36
N SER A 17 -10.98 12.69 -6.16
CA SER A 17 -10.17 13.13 -5.04
C SER A 17 -8.68 13.15 -5.42
N PRO A 18 -7.96 14.27 -5.24
CA PRO A 18 -6.59 14.41 -5.75
C PRO A 18 -5.62 13.33 -5.26
N TRP A 19 -5.88 12.73 -4.09
CA TRP A 19 -5.04 11.70 -3.49
C TRP A 19 -5.30 10.28 -4.00
N LEU A 20 -6.54 9.98 -4.39
CA LEU A 20 -6.93 8.68 -4.91
C LEU A 20 -6.14 8.35 -6.19
N ALA A 21 -6.01 9.34 -7.07
CA ALA A 21 -5.25 9.18 -8.31
C ALA A 21 -3.76 8.84 -8.08
N PHE A 22 -3.17 9.27 -6.96
CA PHE A 22 -1.78 8.93 -6.62
C PHE A 22 -1.67 7.50 -6.09
N LEU A 23 -2.59 7.05 -5.23
CA LEU A 23 -2.60 5.66 -4.74
C LEU A 23 -2.85 4.66 -5.88
N GLU A 24 -3.83 4.94 -6.74
CA GLU A 24 -4.11 4.10 -7.92
C GLU A 24 -2.93 4.10 -8.91
N ALA A 25 -2.18 5.19 -9.02
CA ALA A 25 -0.98 5.23 -9.86
C ALA A 25 0.17 4.41 -9.27
N ASP A 26 0.31 4.42 -7.94
CA ASP A 26 1.30 3.62 -7.24
C ASP A 26 0.96 2.12 -7.34
N HIS A 27 -0.32 1.72 -7.24
CA HIS A 27 -0.78 0.35 -7.53
C HIS A 27 -0.33 -0.11 -8.92
N ARG A 28 -0.61 0.69 -9.96
CA ARG A 28 -0.21 0.34 -11.34
C ARG A 28 1.30 0.18 -11.49
N ALA A 29 2.09 1.04 -10.85
CA ALA A 29 3.54 0.96 -10.90
C ALA A 29 4.08 -0.30 -10.20
N ILE A 30 3.49 -0.68 -9.07
CA ILE A 30 3.81 -1.92 -8.34
C ILE A 30 3.43 -3.14 -9.19
N ASP A 31 2.23 -3.14 -9.77
CA ASP A 31 1.74 -4.22 -10.64
C ASP A 31 2.64 -4.43 -11.86
N ASP A 32 3.12 -3.35 -12.49
CA ASP A 32 4.05 -3.45 -13.64
C ASP A 32 5.35 -4.17 -13.25
N HIS A 33 5.90 -3.89 -12.07
CA HIS A 33 7.10 -4.54 -11.55
C HIS A 33 6.86 -6.02 -11.21
N PHE A 34 5.74 -6.32 -10.54
CA PHE A 34 5.36 -7.69 -10.20
C PHE A 34 5.00 -8.52 -11.43
N ALA A 35 4.34 -7.95 -12.44
CA ALA A 35 4.09 -8.61 -13.71
C ALA A 35 5.40 -8.96 -14.44
N ALA A 36 6.39 -8.07 -14.41
CA ALA A 36 7.72 -8.35 -14.97
C ALA A 36 8.42 -9.50 -14.24
N PHE A 37 8.38 -9.50 -12.89
CA PHE A 37 8.95 -10.58 -12.08
C PHE A 37 8.23 -11.91 -12.31
N GLY A 38 6.90 -11.94 -12.28
CA GLY A 38 6.08 -13.13 -12.53
C GLY A 38 6.30 -13.71 -13.93
N THR A 39 6.40 -12.85 -14.96
CA THR A 39 6.74 -13.28 -16.33
C THR A 39 8.09 -13.99 -16.35
N ALA A 40 9.12 -13.40 -15.74
CA ALA A 40 10.44 -14.02 -15.69
C ALA A 40 10.44 -15.36 -14.95
N LEU A 41 9.72 -15.48 -13.84
CA LEU A 41 9.55 -16.74 -13.12
C LEU A 41 8.91 -17.82 -14.00
N SER A 42 7.91 -17.45 -14.81
CA SER A 42 7.25 -18.38 -15.75
C SER A 42 8.19 -18.91 -16.85
N GLU A 43 9.24 -18.14 -17.17
CA GLU A 43 10.31 -18.49 -18.11
C GLU A 43 11.50 -19.21 -17.42
N GLY A 44 11.43 -19.47 -16.12
CA GLY A 44 12.51 -20.08 -15.35
C GLY A 44 13.68 -19.14 -15.03
N ARG A 45 13.47 -17.82 -15.14
CA ARG A 45 14.44 -16.76 -14.84
C ARG A 45 14.07 -16.05 -13.54
N VAL A 46 15.02 -15.34 -12.95
CA VAL A 46 14.79 -14.53 -11.74
C VAL A 46 15.22 -13.10 -12.06
N GLU A 47 14.25 -12.19 -12.11
CA GLU A 47 14.49 -10.75 -12.30
C GLU A 47 14.48 -10.05 -10.93
N ALA A 48 15.60 -10.16 -10.22
CA ALA A 48 15.74 -9.63 -8.85
C ALA A 48 15.46 -8.12 -8.78
N ASP A 49 15.85 -7.35 -9.80
CA ASP A 49 15.62 -5.90 -9.85
C ASP A 49 14.12 -5.56 -9.94
N ALA A 50 13.34 -6.37 -10.66
CA ALA A 50 11.89 -6.19 -10.76
C ALA A 50 11.20 -6.46 -9.42
N LEU A 51 11.58 -7.56 -8.74
CA LEU A 51 11.10 -7.84 -7.38
C LEU A 51 11.48 -6.70 -6.43
N ALA A 52 12.75 -6.28 -6.42
CA ALA A 52 13.24 -5.25 -5.51
C ALA A 52 12.51 -3.91 -5.72
N ALA A 53 12.25 -3.52 -6.97
CA ALA A 53 11.51 -2.31 -7.28
C ALA A 53 10.04 -2.40 -6.84
N GLY A 54 9.36 -3.51 -7.13
CA GLY A 54 7.98 -3.74 -6.70
C GLY A 54 7.84 -3.80 -5.18
N ALA A 55 8.73 -4.52 -4.50
CA ALA A 55 8.76 -4.65 -3.05
C ALA A 55 9.04 -3.31 -2.34
N ALA A 56 9.98 -2.51 -2.86
CA ALA A 56 10.24 -1.17 -2.35
C ALA A 56 9.04 -0.22 -2.55
N GLY A 57 8.38 -0.31 -3.72
CA GLY A 57 7.14 0.43 -4.01
C GLY A 57 6.03 0.07 -3.02
N LEU A 58 5.75 -1.23 -2.87
CA LEU A 58 4.68 -1.72 -2.00
C LEU A 58 4.93 -1.43 -0.51
N ARG A 59 6.18 -1.54 -0.02
CA ARG A 59 6.49 -1.15 1.36
C ARG A 59 6.27 0.34 1.60
N ARG A 60 6.64 1.20 0.63
CA ARG A 60 6.35 2.64 0.69
C ARG A 60 4.85 2.91 0.64
N HIS A 61 4.11 2.21 -0.21
CA HIS A 61 2.65 2.30 -0.28
C HIS A 61 2.01 2.06 1.09
N ILE A 62 2.31 0.90 1.69
CA ILE A 62 1.84 0.50 3.01
C ILE A 62 2.22 1.53 4.07
N TRP A 63 3.43 2.09 4.03
CA TRP A 63 3.84 3.15 4.93
C TRP A 63 2.97 4.41 4.79
N VAL A 64 2.71 4.87 3.56
CA VAL A 64 1.82 6.02 3.31
C VAL A 64 0.44 5.76 3.86
N GLU A 65 -0.09 4.56 3.63
CA GLU A 65 -1.42 4.24 4.10
C GLU A 65 -1.51 4.20 5.63
N GLU A 66 -0.61 3.49 6.30
CA GLU A 66 -0.65 3.34 7.76
C GLU A 66 -0.39 4.65 8.49
N THR A 67 0.46 5.52 7.94
CA THR A 67 0.89 6.76 8.62
C THR A 67 0.06 7.98 8.26
N ILE A 68 -0.60 7.98 7.10
CA ILE A 68 -1.31 9.15 6.58
C ILE A 68 -2.78 8.84 6.30
N HIS A 69 -3.08 7.76 5.58
CA HIS A 69 -4.45 7.48 5.11
C HIS A 69 -5.35 6.86 6.19
N PHE A 70 -4.87 5.82 6.89
CA PHE A 70 -5.63 5.06 7.87
C PHE A 70 -5.93 5.79 9.19
N PRO A 71 -5.05 6.65 9.75
CA PRO A 71 -5.36 7.34 11.00
C PRO A 71 -6.69 8.12 11.00
N PRO A 72 -6.97 9.01 10.03
CA PRO A 72 -8.26 9.70 9.96
C PRO A 72 -9.46 8.76 9.71
N LEU A 73 -9.28 7.64 9.01
CA LEU A 73 -10.34 6.63 8.87
C LEU A 73 -10.69 5.97 10.21
N ARG A 74 -9.68 5.66 11.04
CA ARG A 74 -9.88 5.15 12.40
C ARG A 74 -10.64 6.16 13.24
N GLU A 75 -10.26 7.44 13.19
CA GLU A 75 -10.94 8.53 13.91
C GLU A 75 -12.40 8.71 13.47
N ALA A 76 -12.69 8.46 12.19
CA ALA A 76 -14.05 8.45 11.64
C ALA A 76 -14.87 7.19 12.00
N GLY A 77 -14.29 6.23 12.73
CA GLY A 77 -14.98 5.04 13.24
C GLY A 77 -14.79 3.77 12.40
N LEU A 78 -13.91 3.77 11.40
CA LEU A 78 -13.66 2.61 10.52
C LEU A 78 -12.62 1.63 11.09
N PHE A 79 -12.67 1.38 12.40
CA PHE A 79 -11.72 0.51 13.09
C PHE A 79 -11.65 -0.91 12.50
N GLY A 80 -12.80 -1.51 12.20
CA GLY A 80 -12.88 -2.87 11.66
C GLY A 80 -12.19 -3.01 10.29
N PRO A 81 -12.59 -2.23 9.27
CA PRO A 81 -11.92 -2.22 7.98
C PRO A 81 -10.41 -1.97 8.07
N VAL A 82 -9.99 -0.96 8.85
CA VAL A 82 -8.56 -0.65 8.98
C VAL A 82 -7.78 -1.77 9.67
N LEU A 83 -8.36 -2.46 10.66
CA LEU A 83 -7.70 -3.60 11.31
C LEU A 83 -7.48 -4.77 10.34
N VAL A 84 -8.42 -5.00 9.40
CA VAL A 84 -8.24 -6.00 8.34
C VAL A 84 -7.04 -5.62 7.46
N MET A 85 -6.97 -4.36 7.02
CA MET A 85 -5.87 -3.87 6.19
C MET A 85 -4.51 -4.03 6.89
N LEU A 86 -4.41 -3.63 8.15
CA LEU A 86 -3.18 -3.81 8.94
C LEU A 86 -2.72 -5.26 9.01
N ARG A 87 -3.65 -6.21 9.20
CA ARG A 87 -3.31 -7.63 9.28
C ARG A 87 -2.76 -8.13 7.95
N GLU A 88 -3.39 -7.72 6.85
CA GLU A 88 -2.94 -8.08 5.50
C GLU A 88 -1.61 -7.42 5.17
N HIS A 89 -1.36 -6.17 5.60
CA HIS A 89 -0.03 -5.55 5.50
C HIS A 89 1.04 -6.38 6.21
N GLY A 90 0.74 -6.95 7.39
CA GLY A 90 1.66 -7.85 8.08
C GLY A 90 2.01 -9.10 7.27
N GLU A 91 1.00 -9.72 6.66
CA GLU A 91 1.16 -10.90 5.79
C GLU A 91 1.94 -10.57 4.51
N ILE A 92 1.57 -9.48 3.83
CA ILE A 92 2.27 -8.96 2.66
C ILE A 92 3.74 -8.70 3.00
N TRP A 93 4.01 -8.04 4.12
CA TRP A 93 5.39 -7.73 4.53
C TRP A 93 6.23 -8.98 4.74
N ALA A 94 5.65 -10.01 5.38
CA ALA A 94 6.33 -11.29 5.59
C ALA A 94 6.62 -12.02 4.27
N LEU A 95 5.70 -11.97 3.30
CA LEU A 95 5.91 -12.56 1.97
C LEU A 95 6.99 -11.83 1.19
N LEU A 96 7.04 -10.49 1.25
CA LEU A 96 8.10 -9.69 0.65
C LEU A 96 9.48 -10.01 1.26
N ASP A 97 9.57 -10.09 2.59
CA ASP A 97 10.82 -10.45 3.28
C ASP A 97 11.28 -11.87 2.93
N ALA A 98 10.35 -12.81 2.79
CA ALA A 98 10.66 -14.17 2.35
C ALA A 98 11.18 -14.21 0.91
N LEU A 99 10.57 -13.45 0.00
CA LEU A 99 11.00 -13.36 -1.40
C LEU A 99 12.38 -12.70 -1.52
N ASP A 100 12.62 -11.60 -0.81
CA ASP A 100 13.91 -10.90 -0.78
C ASP A 100 15.02 -11.85 -0.27
N THR A 101 14.73 -12.59 0.81
CA THR A 101 15.65 -13.59 1.38
C THR A 101 15.93 -14.73 0.40
N ASP A 102 14.90 -15.30 -0.22
CA ASP A 102 15.04 -16.43 -1.13
C ASP A 102 15.79 -16.03 -2.42
N VAL A 103 15.55 -14.83 -2.94
CA VAL A 103 16.32 -14.30 -4.09
C VAL A 103 17.79 -14.11 -3.72
N ALA A 104 18.09 -13.53 -2.56
CA ALA A 104 19.47 -13.37 -2.10
C ALA A 104 20.18 -14.72 -1.87
N ALA A 105 19.44 -15.77 -1.49
CA ALA A 105 19.94 -17.12 -1.32
C ALA A 105 20.13 -17.89 -2.66
N GLY A 106 19.74 -17.30 -3.80
CA GLY A 106 19.81 -17.97 -5.10
C GLY A 106 18.78 -19.09 -5.27
N THR A 107 17.63 -18.98 -4.61
CA THR A 107 16.53 -19.93 -4.72
C THR A 107 16.03 -20.03 -6.16
N SER A 108 15.58 -21.23 -6.56
CA SER A 108 15.12 -21.48 -7.93
C SER A 108 13.82 -20.72 -8.24
N ALA A 109 13.66 -20.32 -9.51
CA ALA A 109 12.46 -19.64 -10.01
C ALA A 109 11.16 -20.42 -9.67
N ALA A 110 11.18 -21.75 -9.75
CA ALA A 110 10.03 -22.59 -9.42
C ALA A 110 9.60 -22.54 -7.95
N ARG A 111 10.53 -22.27 -7.03
CA ARG A 111 10.22 -22.09 -5.61
C ARG A 111 9.79 -20.66 -5.30
N LEU A 112 10.47 -19.68 -5.89
CA LEU A 112 10.06 -18.26 -5.81
C LEU A 112 8.63 -18.05 -6.32
N ALA A 113 8.24 -18.73 -7.41
CA ALA A 113 6.89 -18.68 -7.96
C ALA A 113 5.80 -19.12 -6.99
N GLN A 114 6.10 -20.00 -6.02
CA GLN A 114 5.11 -20.43 -5.02
C GLN A 114 4.83 -19.33 -4.01
N THR A 115 5.88 -18.69 -3.48
CA THR A 115 5.73 -17.57 -2.54
C THR A 115 5.17 -16.34 -3.25
N PHE A 116 5.59 -16.09 -4.50
CA PHE A 116 5.07 -14.97 -5.29
C PHE A 116 3.58 -15.12 -5.60
N ALA A 117 3.10 -16.33 -5.92
CA ALA A 117 1.67 -16.58 -6.12
C ALA A 117 0.84 -16.33 -4.84
N GLN A 118 1.40 -16.60 -3.65
CA GLN A 118 0.74 -16.27 -2.39
C GLN A 118 0.64 -14.74 -2.20
N LEU A 119 1.70 -14.01 -2.53
CA LEU A 119 1.68 -12.55 -2.50
C LEU A 119 0.61 -11.98 -3.45
N GLU A 120 0.51 -12.50 -4.68
CA GLU A 120 -0.50 -12.09 -5.66
C GLU A 120 -1.93 -12.35 -5.15
N GLU A 121 -2.20 -13.50 -4.52
CA GLU A 121 -3.52 -13.82 -3.96
C GLU A 121 -3.93 -12.85 -2.84
N VAL A 122 -3.00 -12.53 -1.93
CA VAL A 122 -3.25 -11.56 -0.86
C VAL A 122 -3.50 -10.17 -1.45
N LEU A 123 -2.65 -9.72 -2.38
CA LEU A 123 -2.74 -8.40 -3.01
C LEU A 123 -4.03 -8.21 -3.80
N GLU A 124 -4.50 -9.22 -4.54
CA GLU A 124 -5.76 -9.11 -5.29
C GLU A 124 -6.93 -8.80 -4.34
N GLN A 125 -7.03 -9.54 -3.23
CA GLN A 125 -8.10 -9.32 -2.26
C GLN A 125 -7.91 -8.02 -1.46
N HIS A 126 -6.66 -7.64 -1.20
CA HIS A 126 -6.27 -6.44 -0.51
C HIS A 126 -6.71 -5.18 -1.28
N ASN A 127 -6.22 -5.03 -2.52
CA ASN A 127 -6.48 -3.88 -3.38
C ASN A 127 -7.99 -3.72 -3.64
N LEU A 128 -8.73 -4.83 -3.80
CA LEU A 128 -10.19 -4.79 -3.95
C LEU A 128 -10.91 -4.16 -2.76
N LYS A 129 -10.42 -4.35 -1.53
CA LYS A 129 -11.01 -3.73 -0.34
C LYS A 129 -10.65 -2.26 -0.28
N GLU A 130 -9.43 -1.90 -0.63
CA GLU A 130 -9.01 -0.51 -0.66
C GLU A 130 -9.85 0.31 -1.63
N GLU A 131 -9.87 -0.11 -2.88
CA GLU A 131 -10.53 0.60 -3.97
C GLU A 131 -12.06 0.67 -3.79
N ARG A 132 -12.67 -0.35 -3.15
CA ARG A 132 -14.14 -0.40 -3.00
C ARG A 132 -14.66 0.07 -1.65
N ILE A 133 -13.83 0.11 -0.62
CA ILE A 133 -14.26 0.39 0.75
C ILE A 133 -13.45 1.54 1.34
N LEU A 134 -12.12 1.40 1.44
CA LEU A 134 -11.31 2.35 2.20
C LEU A 134 -11.15 3.67 1.45
N TYR A 135 -10.86 3.64 0.15
CA TYR A 135 -10.70 4.85 -0.66
C TYR A 135 -12.01 5.63 -0.82
N PRO A 136 -13.17 5.01 -1.10
CA PRO A 136 -14.44 5.74 -1.10
C PRO A 136 -14.79 6.33 0.27
N ALA A 137 -14.42 5.67 1.36
CA ALA A 137 -14.62 6.22 2.69
C ALA A 137 -13.67 7.39 3.00
N GLY A 138 -12.42 7.30 2.55
CA GLY A 138 -11.44 8.38 2.59
C GLY A 138 -11.93 9.63 1.88
N ASP A 139 -12.61 9.49 0.74
CA ASP A 139 -13.12 10.63 -0.04
C ASP A 139 -14.14 11.47 0.75
N GLN A 140 -14.82 10.84 1.72
CA GLN A 140 -15.82 11.50 2.56
C GLN A 140 -15.23 12.20 3.79
N VAL A 141 -14.03 11.82 4.23
CA VAL A 141 -13.48 12.23 5.54
C VAL A 141 -12.12 12.92 5.47
N LEU A 142 -11.37 12.73 4.40
CA LEU A 142 -10.03 13.31 4.22
C LEU A 142 -10.13 14.72 3.62
N ASP A 143 -9.18 15.57 3.99
CA ASP A 143 -9.09 16.94 3.48
C ASP A 143 -7.92 17.11 2.49
N ALA A 144 -7.78 18.31 1.94
CA ALA A 144 -6.72 18.63 0.99
C ALA A 144 -5.30 18.53 1.57
N THR A 145 -5.14 18.58 2.90
CA THR A 145 -3.84 18.45 3.58
C THR A 145 -3.34 17.02 3.47
N VAL A 146 -4.23 16.04 3.70
CA VAL A 146 -3.93 14.62 3.51
C VAL A 146 -3.53 14.35 2.07
N ALA A 147 -4.19 15.01 1.10
CA ALA A 147 -3.88 14.79 -0.30
C ALA A 147 -2.46 15.23 -0.69
N GLU A 148 -2.04 16.38 -0.17
CA GLU A 148 -0.67 16.85 -0.36
C GLU A 148 0.34 15.93 0.33
N ALA A 149 0.02 15.43 1.52
CA ALA A 149 0.87 14.50 2.25
C ALA A 149 1.05 13.17 1.51
N VAL A 150 -0.04 12.55 1.03
CA VAL A 150 0.00 11.32 0.21
C VAL A 150 0.83 11.56 -1.06
N ARG A 151 0.58 12.67 -1.78
CA ARG A 151 1.33 13.02 -2.98
C ARG A 151 2.83 13.15 -2.70
N GLY A 152 3.21 13.93 -1.69
CA GLY A 152 4.61 14.14 -1.32
C GLY A 152 5.28 12.84 -0.93
N ALA A 153 4.64 12.06 -0.06
CA ALA A 153 5.17 10.80 0.43
C ALA A 153 5.41 9.76 -0.69
N LEU A 154 4.50 9.65 -1.66
CA LEU A 154 4.66 8.77 -2.82
C LEU A 154 5.67 9.31 -3.85
N SER A 155 5.73 10.62 -4.06
CA SER A 155 6.59 11.25 -5.08
C SER A 155 8.04 11.39 -4.63
N ASP A 156 8.27 11.66 -3.35
CA ASP A 156 9.60 11.89 -2.79
C ASP A 156 10.38 10.56 -2.64
N GLY A 157 9.68 9.43 -2.62
CA GLY A 157 10.27 8.09 -2.50
C GLY A 157 10.88 7.82 -1.11
N LEU A 158 10.58 8.66 -0.13
CA LEU A 158 11.18 8.61 1.21
C LEU A 158 10.28 7.82 2.16
N MET A 159 10.65 6.58 2.43
CA MET A 159 10.19 5.82 3.60
C MET A 159 11.35 5.75 4.61
N PRO A 160 11.11 5.90 5.93
CA PRO A 160 12.18 5.71 6.91
C PRO A 160 12.78 4.30 6.81
N ALA A 161 14.11 4.20 6.83
CA ALA A 161 14.83 2.94 6.52
C ALA A 161 14.58 1.82 7.53
N ASP A 162 14.20 2.16 8.75
CA ASP A 162 13.90 1.25 9.86
C ASP A 162 12.39 1.05 10.08
N TRP A 163 11.55 1.60 9.20
CA TRP A 163 10.12 1.44 9.31
C TRP A 163 9.67 0.05 8.85
N VAL A 164 8.77 -0.55 9.63
CA VAL A 164 8.05 -1.79 9.32
C VAL A 164 6.57 -1.59 9.60
N CYS A 165 5.70 -2.32 8.91
CA CYS A 165 4.26 -2.21 9.10
C CYS A 165 3.82 -2.63 10.52
N GLU A 166 2.70 -2.08 10.98
CA GLU A 166 2.25 -2.18 12.38
C GLU A 166 2.12 -3.63 12.88
N MET A 167 1.78 -4.56 11.99
CA MET A 167 1.50 -5.96 12.28
C MET A 167 2.54 -6.93 11.70
N PHE A 168 3.71 -6.45 11.28
CA PHE A 168 4.81 -7.35 10.94
C PHE A 168 5.25 -8.15 12.18
N ASP A 169 5.40 -9.47 12.04
CA ASP A 169 5.85 -10.40 13.10
C ASP A 169 4.93 -10.46 14.35
N ARG A 170 3.61 -10.31 14.16
CA ARG A 170 2.58 -10.40 15.22
C ARG A 170 1.61 -11.57 15.07
#